data_AF-A0A370I0G1-F1
#
_entry.id   AF-A0A370I0G1-F1
#
_cell.length_a   1.000
_cell.length_b   1.000
_cell.length_c   1.000
_cell.angle_alpha   90.00
_cell.angle_beta   90.00
_cell.angle_gamma   90.00
#
_symmetry.space_group_name_H-M   'P 1'
#
loop_
_entity.id
_entity.type
_entity.pdbx_description
1 polymer ?
#
loop_
_entity_poly.entity_id
_entity_poly.type
_entity_poly.pdbx_seq_one_letter_code
_entity_poly.pdbx_strand_id
1 'polypeptide(L)' 'MLDKRGVLLLLPILPAVALVATPWLPFVDIDRLWFGLPAMLVWTTLWVLAIVPVLAALEWARGRDADEESGEESS' A
#
# COMPACT_ATOMS: atom_id res chain seq x y z
N MET A 1 -2.06 7.49 20.17
CA MET A 1 -1.23 8.26 19.22
C MET A 1 -0.52 7.24 18.36
N LEU A 2 -0.77 7.25 17.05
CA LEU A 2 -0.08 6.35 16.13
C LEU A 2 1.11 7.13 15.58
N ASP A 3 2.33 6.75 15.95
CA ASP A 3 3.53 7.48 15.54
C ASP A 3 3.74 7.39 14.01
N LYS A 4 4.47 8.36 13.43
CA LYS A 4 4.86 8.38 11.99
C LYS A 4 5.40 7.02 11.54
N ARG A 5 6.18 6.35 12.40
CA ARG A 5 6.74 5.00 12.17
C ARG A 5 5.67 3.90 12.08
N GLY A 6 4.61 4.00 12.87
CA GLY A 6 3.45 3.10 12.80
C GLY A 6 2.67 3.28 11.50
N VAL A 7 2.50 4.53 11.05
CA VAL A 7 1.85 4.85 9.77
C VAL A 7 2.67 4.32 8.58
N LEU A 8 4.00 4.48 8.63
CA LEU A 8 4.91 3.93 7.61
C LEU A 8 4.85 2.39 7.56
N LEU A 9 4.77 1.71 8.70
CA LEU A 9 4.61 0.26 8.72
C LEU A 9 3.24 -0.21 8.21
N LEU A 10 2.18 0.58 8.39
CA LEU A 10 0.83 0.24 7.94
C LEU A 10 0.62 0.45 6.44
N LEU A 11 1.37 1.36 5.82
CA LEU A 11 1.24 1.66 4.39
C LEU A 11 1.38 0.42 3.47
N PRO A 12 2.40 -0.46 3.63
CA PRO A 12 2.51 -1.71 2.86
C PRO A 12 1.60 -2.84 3.35
N ILE A 13 1.12 -2.77 4.60
CA ILE A 13 0.17 -3.75 5.13
C ILE A 13 -1.17 -3.66 4.39
N LEU A 14 -1.56 -2.45 3.97
CA LEU A 14 -2.82 -2.23 3.26
C LEU A 14 -2.97 -3.07 1.97
N PRO A 15 -2.05 -3.02 0.99
CA PRO A 15 -2.15 -3.86 -0.21
C PRO A 15 -2.05 -5.36 0.09
N ALA A 16 -1.23 -5.75 1.06
CA ALA A 16 -1.09 -7.16 1.46
C ALA A 16 -2.41 -7.71 2.03
N VAL A 17 -3.04 -6.98 2.94
CA VAL A 17 -4.34 -7.35 3.52
C VAL A 17 -5.43 -7.35 2.46
N ALA A 18 -5.44 -6.39 1.54
CA ALA A 18 -6.43 -6.35 0.46
C ALA A 18 -6.33 -7.56 -0.49
N LEU A 19 -5.11 -8.05 -0.75
CA LEU A 19 -4.89 -9.26 -1.54
C LEU A 19 -5.28 -10.53 -0.78
N VAL A 20 -4.91 -10.64 0.50
CA VAL A 20 -5.30 -11.77 1.36
C VAL A 20 -6.81 -11.81 1.56
N ALA A 21 -7.47 -10.65 1.67
CA ALA A 21 -8.91 -10.53 1.82
C ALA A 21 -9.70 -10.92 0.57
N THR A 22 -9.06 -11.03 -0.59
CA THR A 22 -9.70 -11.32 -1.88
C THR A 22 -10.73 -12.46 -1.84
N PRO A 23 -10.42 -13.68 -1.35
CA PRO A 23 -11.38 -14.78 -1.29
C PRO A 23 -12.60 -14.55 -0.36
N TRP A 24 -12.54 -13.58 0.56
CA TRP A 24 -13.66 -13.24 1.44
C TRP A 24 -14.54 -12.11 0.89
N LEU A 25 -14.19 -11.55 -0.27
CA LEU A 25 -14.95 -10.46 -0.86
C LEU A 25 -16.11 -11.00 -1.70
N PRO A 26 -17.34 -10.47 -1.51
CA PRO A 26 -18.53 -11.00 -2.17
C PRO A 26 -18.51 -10.85 -3.68
N PHE A 27 -17.60 -10.07 -4.25
CA PHE A 27 -17.44 -9.93 -5.70
C PHE A 27 -16.64 -11.06 -6.36
N VAL A 28 -16.07 -11.99 -5.58
CA VAL A 28 -15.46 -13.23 -6.11
C VAL A 28 -16.54 -14.25 -6.49
N ASP A 29 -17.61 -14.34 -5.70
CA ASP A 29 -18.71 -15.30 -5.90
C ASP A 29 -19.78 -14.83 -6.90
N ILE A 30 -19.65 -13.60 -7.41
CA ILE A 30 -20.61 -13.00 -8.34
C ILE A 30 -19.91 -12.85 -9.69
N ASP A 31 -20.58 -13.18 -10.79
CA ASP A 31 -20.15 -12.93 -12.17
C ASP A 31 -20.12 -11.41 -12.48
N ARG A 32 -19.32 -10.65 -11.74
CA ARG A 32 -19.05 -9.24 -11.99
C ARG A 32 -17.92 -9.15 -13.00
N LEU A 33 -18.27 -8.73 -14.22
CA LEU A 33 -17.29 -8.26 -15.19
C LEU A 33 -17.03 -6.76 -14.96
N TRP A 34 -15.78 -6.42 -14.63
CA TRP A 34 -15.27 -5.04 -14.63
C TRP A 34 -14.48 -4.80 -15.92
N PHE A 35 -14.86 -3.79 -16.70
CA PHE A 35 -14.23 -3.49 -18.00
C PHE A 35 -14.19 -4.68 -18.98
N GLY A 36 -15.10 -5.65 -18.84
CA GLY A 36 -15.11 -6.89 -19.63
C GLY A 36 -14.19 -8.00 -19.11
N LEU A 37 -13.49 -7.79 -18.00
CA LEU A 37 -12.63 -8.76 -17.31
C LEU A 37 -13.27 -9.21 -15.99
N PRO A 38 -12.98 -10.43 -15.51
CA PRO A 38 -13.36 -10.85 -14.16
C PRO A 38 -12.93 -9.81 -13.11
N ALA A 39 -13.84 -9.37 -12.25
CA ALA A 39 -13.56 -8.36 -11.23
C ALA A 39 -12.38 -8.75 -10.32
N MET A 40 -12.17 -10.05 -10.09
CA MET A 40 -11.02 -10.58 -9.34
C MET A 40 -9.67 -10.24 -10.01
N LEU A 41 -9.58 -10.27 -11.35
CA LEU A 41 -8.35 -9.90 -12.06
C LEU A 41 -8.07 -8.40 -11.93
N VAL A 42 -9.10 -7.57 -12.07
CA VAL A 42 -8.94 -6.11 -11.96
C VAL A 42 -8.54 -5.73 -10.53
N TRP A 43 -9.18 -6.34 -9.54
CA TRP A 43 -8.88 -6.13 -8.12
C TRP A 43 -7.43 -6.51 -7.78
N THR A 44 -7.02 -7.73 -8.11
CA THR A 44 -5.66 -8.21 -7.80
C THR A 44 -4.61 -7.39 -8.54
N THR A 45 -4.82 -7.07 -9.82
CA THR A 45 -3.90 -6.22 -10.60
C THR A 45 -3.76 -4.83 -10.00
N LEU A 46 -4.87 -4.21 -9.59
CA LEU A 46 -4.86 -2.90 -8.95
C LEU A 46 -4.01 -2.91 -7.66
N TRP A 47 -4.21 -3.91 -6.80
CA TRP A 47 -3.46 -4.01 -5.54
C TRP A 47 -1.99 -4.39 -5.73
N VAL A 48 -1.66 -5.22 -6.73
CA VAL A 48 -0.27 -5.53 -7.10
C VAL A 48 0.43 -4.27 -7.61
N LEU A 49 -0.21 -3.49 -8.49
CA LEU A 49 0.35 -2.24 -8.99
C LEU A 49 0.52 -1.19 -7.87
N ALA A 50 -0.37 -1.21 -6.86
CA ALA A 50 -0.28 -0.31 -5.71
C ALA A 50 0.93 -0.60 -4.80
N ILE A 51 1.54 -1.78 -4.85
CA ILE A 51 2.74 -2.11 -4.04
C ILE A 51 3.90 -1.18 -4.39
N VAL A 52 4.15 -0.94 -5.68
CA VAL A 52 5.27 -0.13 -6.15
C VAL A 52 5.24 1.32 -5.63
N PRO A 53 4.15 2.09 -5.81
CA PRO A 53 4.08 3.46 -5.29
C PRO A 53 4.08 3.49 -3.76
N VAL A 54 3.53 2.47 -3.09
CA VAL A 54 3.60 2.37 -1.62
C VAL A 54 5.06 2.24 -1.16
N LEU A 55 5.84 1.34 -1.77
CA LEU A 55 7.26 1.19 -1.45
C LEU A 55 8.06 2.46 -1.79
N ALA A 56 7.78 3.09 -2.93
CA ALA A 56 8.41 4.36 -3.30
C ALA A 56 8.11 5.48 -2.28
N ALA A 57 6.87 5.56 -1.78
CA ALA A 57 6.48 6.52 -0.75
C ALA A 57 7.20 6.27 0.59
N LEU A 58 7.41 4.99 0.96
CA LEU A 58 8.19 4.65 2.16
C LEU A 58 9.64 5.11 2.05
N GLU A 59 10.26 4.91 0.89
CA GLU A 59 11.65 5.30 0.66
C GLU A 59 11.81 6.82 0.72
N TRP A 60 10.90 7.57 0.07
CA TRP A 60 10.89 9.03 0.16
C TRP A 60 10.66 9.56 1.57
N ALA A 61 9.76 8.93 2.33
CA ALA A 61 9.53 9.34 3.71
C ALA A 61 10.74 9.08 4.61
N ARG A 62 11.43 7.94 4.43
CA ARG A 62 12.67 7.63 5.16
C ARG A 62 13.81 8.59 4.80
N GLY A 63 13.95 8.94 3.52
CA GLY A 63 14.98 9.89 3.09
C GLY A 63 14.80 11.28 3.71
N ARG A 64 13.56 11.76 3.83
CA ARG A 64 13.26 13.05 4.49
C ARG A 64 13.59 13.08 5.98
N ASP A 65 13.33 11.99 6.71
CA ASP A 65 13.62 11.95 8.15
C ASP A 65 15.15 11.97 8.42
N ALA A 66 15.98 11.46 7.49
CA ALA A 66 17.44 11.48 7.61
C ALA A 66 18.07 12.87 7.37
N ASP A 67 17.46 13.69 6.51
CA ASP A 67 17.91 15.08 6.26
C ASP A 67 17.58 16.00 7.45
N GLU A 68 16.50 15.72 8.19
CA GLU A 68 16.12 16.48 9.40
C GLU A 68 17.12 16.23 10.55
N GLU A 69 17.58 14.98 10.75
CA GLU A 69 18.51 14.60 11.83
C GLU A 69 19.94 15.14 11.62
N SER A 70 20.38 15.30 10.37
CA SER A 70 21.71 15.84 10.03
C SER A 70 21.81 17.38 10.07
N GLY A 71 20.68 18.09 10.03
CA GLY A 71 20.63 19.54 10.18
C GLY A 71 20.77 20.02 11.63
N GLU A 72 20.43 19.19 12.61
CA GLU A 72 20.47 19.52 14.04
C GLU A 72 21.86 19.35 14.66
N GLU A 73 22.73 18.47 14.11
CA GLU A 73 24.07 18.23 14.64
C GLU A 73 25.10 19.32 14.25
N SER A 74 24.72 20.24 13.36
CA SER A 74 25.57 21.33 12.86
C SER A 74 25.22 22.71 13.45
N SER A 75 24.31 22.79 14.43
CA SER A 75 23.83 24.06 15.02
C SER A 75 24.17 24.25 16.49
#